data_AF-A0A525JH54-F1
#
_entry.id   AF-A0A525JH54-F1
#
_cell.length_a   1.000
_cell.length_b   1.000
_cell.length_c   1.000
_cell.angle_alpha   90.00
_cell.angle_beta   90.00
_cell.angle_gamma   90.00
#
_symmetry.space_group_name_H-M   'P 1'
#
loop_
_entity.id
_entity.type
_entity.pdbx_description
1 polymer ?
#
loop_
_entity_poly.entity_id
_entity_poly.type
_entity_poly.pdbx_seq_one_letter_code
_entity_poly.pdbx_strand_id
1 'polypeptide(L)'
;MNTENILKHLRVLWRTDRIIADLRMRHLLFGLGLRAFAALIAAFGLLMLELSAYFALVQVWSAISAAAILGAINFAIAAVLFVIAARPPAGRELELATEIHSSAIDALQLEARALQSQVSGMIHHPLNGVLPLLIVPLITIIIRSLKKPATPAAATAPATEQK
;
A
#
# COMPACT_ATOMS: atom_id res chain seq x y z
N MET A 1 -17.65 -0.37 -33.30
CA MET A 1 -16.55 -0.54 -32.33
C MET A 1 -16.79 -1.84 -31.58
N ASN A 2 -15.89 -2.83 -31.74
CA ASN A 2 -16.17 -4.23 -31.38
C ASN A 2 -15.94 -4.50 -29.88
N THR A 3 -17.03 -4.56 -29.14
CA THR A 3 -17.10 -4.98 -27.73
C THR A 3 -16.41 -6.34 -27.49
N GLU A 4 -16.44 -7.22 -28.49
CA GLU A 4 -15.79 -8.54 -28.46
C GLU A 4 -14.27 -8.48 -28.36
N ASN A 5 -13.65 -7.50 -29.03
CA ASN A 5 -12.20 -7.29 -28.95
C ASN A 5 -11.82 -6.74 -27.57
N ILE A 6 -12.60 -5.81 -27.03
CA ILE A 6 -12.40 -5.26 -25.68
C ILE A 6 -12.48 -6.37 -24.62
N LEU A 7 -13.46 -7.27 -24.72
CA LEU A 7 -13.60 -8.39 -23.79
C LEU A 7 -12.47 -9.42 -23.92
N LYS A 8 -11.94 -9.65 -25.13
CA LYS A 8 -10.75 -10.49 -25.33
C LYS A 8 -9.52 -9.86 -24.67
N HIS A 9 -9.26 -8.57 -24.90
CA HIS A 9 -8.12 -7.87 -24.30
C HIS A 9 -8.21 -7.81 -22.77
N LEU A 10 -9.40 -7.52 -22.22
CA LEU A 10 -9.61 -7.45 -20.77
C LEU A 10 -9.43 -8.82 -20.08
N ARG A 11 -9.86 -9.90 -20.73
CA ARG A 11 -9.67 -11.26 -20.21
C ARG A 11 -8.20 -11.69 -20.22
N VAL A 12 -7.45 -11.30 -21.24
CA VAL A 12 -6.01 -11.53 -21.31
C VAL A 12 -5.27 -10.73 -20.24
N LEU A 13 -5.65 -9.46 -20.04
CA LEU A 13 -5.08 -8.61 -19.00
C LEU A 13 -5.33 -9.18 -17.60
N TRP A 14 -6.59 -9.54 -17.31
CA TRP A 14 -6.98 -10.12 -16.02
C TRP A 14 -6.28 -11.45 -15.71
N ARG A 15 -6.07 -12.29 -16.74
CA ARG A 15 -5.34 -13.56 -16.57
C ARG A 15 -3.88 -13.32 -16.20
N THR A 16 -3.27 -12.30 -16.79
CA THR A 16 -1.88 -11.91 -16.53
C THR A 16 -1.75 -11.32 -15.13
N ASP A 17 -2.64 -10.40 -14.74
CA ASP A 17 -2.68 -9.82 -13.39
C ASP A 17 -2.87 -10.88 -12.30
N ARG A 18 -3.71 -11.88 -12.56
CA ARG A 18 -3.94 -12.97 -11.59
C ARG A 18 -2.69 -13.83 -11.37
N ILE A 19 -1.89 -14.07 -12.40
CA ILE A 19 -0.63 -14.82 -12.29
C ILE A 19 0.42 -14.02 -11.51
N ILE A 20 0.52 -12.71 -11.78
CA ILE A 20 1.44 -11.81 -11.07
C ILE A 20 1.05 -11.70 -9.59
N ALA A 21 -0.24 -11.57 -9.30
CA ALA A 21 -0.76 -11.51 -7.93
C ALA A 21 -0.49 -12.81 -7.15
N ASP A 22 -0.68 -13.98 -7.77
CA ASP A 22 -0.46 -15.28 -7.11
C ASP A 22 1.03 -15.53 -6.80
N LEU A 23 1.93 -15.18 -7.72
CA LEU A 23 3.37 -15.31 -7.53
C LEU A 23 3.87 -14.39 -6.40
N ARG A 24 3.39 -13.13 -6.38
CA ARG A 24 3.70 -12.17 -5.31
C ARG A 24 3.11 -12.61 -3.96
N MET A 25 1.89 -13.14 -3.95
CA MET A 25 1.28 -13.67 -2.72
C MET A 25 2.08 -14.84 -2.14
N ARG A 26 2.46 -15.83 -2.94
CA ARG A 26 3.25 -16.96 -2.46
C ARG A 26 4.60 -16.52 -1.93
N HIS A 27 5.31 -15.65 -2.66
CA HIS A 27 6.61 -15.16 -2.22
C HIS A 27 6.52 -14.37 -0.90
N LEU A 28 5.48 -13.54 -0.75
CA LEU A 28 5.21 -12.85 0.51
C LEU A 28 4.82 -13.81 1.63
N LEU A 29 3.92 -14.77 1.40
CA LEU A 29 3.44 -15.70 2.43
C LEU A 29 4.55 -16.63 2.94
N PHE A 30 5.34 -17.23 2.04
CA PHE A 30 6.45 -18.10 2.45
C PHE A 30 7.58 -17.31 3.10
N GLY A 31 7.91 -16.11 2.58
CA GLY A 31 8.93 -15.25 3.16
C GLY A 31 8.54 -14.70 4.53
N LEU A 32 7.28 -14.27 4.71
CA LEU A 32 6.78 -13.79 6.00
C LEU A 32 6.63 -14.93 7.01
N GLY A 33 6.14 -16.10 6.57
CA GLY A 33 5.94 -17.25 7.44
C GLY A 33 7.25 -17.74 8.06
N LEU A 34 8.31 -17.89 7.24
CA LEU A 34 9.61 -18.31 7.74
C LEU A 34 10.25 -17.25 8.65
N ARG A 35 10.10 -15.95 8.32
CA ARG A 35 10.58 -14.84 9.16
C ARG A 35 9.83 -14.74 10.49
N ALA A 36 8.51 -14.91 10.48
CA ALA A 36 7.70 -14.91 11.70
C ALA A 36 8.04 -16.09 12.59
N PHE A 37 8.24 -17.28 12.01
CA PHE A 37 8.66 -18.46 12.75
C PHE A 37 10.07 -18.31 13.34
N ALA A 38 11.01 -17.77 12.57
CA ALA A 38 12.35 -17.46 13.06
C ALA A 38 12.31 -16.42 14.21
N ALA A 39 11.50 -15.37 14.08
CA ALA A 39 11.31 -14.37 15.13
C ALA A 39 10.71 -14.99 16.41
N LEU A 40 9.76 -15.92 16.26
CA LEU A 40 9.18 -16.66 17.38
C LEU A 40 10.24 -17.50 18.11
N ILE A 41 11.03 -18.27 17.37
CA ILE A 41 12.12 -19.07 17.95
C ILE A 41 13.13 -18.15 18.65
N ALA A 42 13.50 -17.03 18.03
CA ALA A 42 14.41 -16.06 18.62
C ALA A 42 13.84 -15.48 19.93
N ALA A 43 12.54 -15.16 19.97
CA ALA A 43 11.89 -14.68 21.19
C ALA A 43 11.92 -15.73 22.31
N PHE A 44 11.58 -16.98 22.01
CA PHE A 44 11.67 -18.07 22.98
C PHE A 44 13.10 -18.32 23.45
N GLY A 45 14.07 -18.28 22.54
CA GLY A 45 15.49 -18.42 22.87
C GLY A 45 15.98 -17.30 23.77
N LEU A 46 15.59 -16.06 23.50
CA LEU A 46 15.91 -14.91 24.33
C LEU A 46 15.31 -15.03 25.73
N LEU A 47 14.05 -15.45 25.85
CA LEU A 47 13.41 -15.71 27.14
C LEU A 47 14.14 -16.81 27.92
N MET A 48 14.47 -17.93 27.29
CA MET A 48 15.19 -19.02 27.95
C MET A 48 16.59 -18.60 28.39
N LEU A 49 17.28 -17.80 27.58
CA LEU A 49 18.58 -17.23 27.92
C LEU A 49 18.46 -16.26 29.11
N GLU A 50 17.40 -15.46 29.17
CA GLU A 50 17.12 -14.57 30.28
C GLU A 50 16.89 -15.35 31.58
N LEU A 51 16.04 -16.38 31.57
CA LEU A 51 15.84 -17.22 32.75
C LEU A 51 17.14 -17.90 33.20
N SER A 52 17.91 -18.45 32.26
CA SER A 52 19.19 -19.08 32.55
C SER A 52 20.19 -18.09 33.16
N ALA A 53 20.32 -16.90 32.57
CA ALA A 53 21.19 -15.85 33.06
C ALA A 53 20.74 -15.34 34.44
N TYR A 54 19.43 -15.20 34.67
CA TYR A 54 18.89 -14.81 35.96
C TYR A 54 19.25 -15.83 37.05
N PHE A 55 19.00 -17.12 36.82
CA PHE A 55 19.33 -18.17 37.78
C PHE A 55 20.84 -18.32 38.01
N ALA A 56 21.66 -18.06 37.00
CA ALA A 56 23.12 -18.05 37.16
C ALA A 56 23.58 -16.84 37.98
N LEU A 57 23.02 -15.65 37.70
CA LEU A 57 23.45 -14.41 38.33
C LEU A 57 22.97 -14.31 39.79
N VAL A 58 21.78 -14.84 40.10
CA VAL A 58 21.25 -14.86 41.49
C VAL A 58 22.06 -15.77 42.43
N GLN A 59 22.89 -16.67 41.90
CA GLN A 59 23.81 -17.47 42.72
C GLN A 59 24.99 -16.65 43.24
N VAL A 60 25.37 -15.60 42.51
CA VAL A 60 26.53 -14.75 42.83
C VAL A 60 26.08 -13.41 43.42
N TRP A 61 24.93 -12.88 43.00
CA TRP A 61 24.37 -11.58 43.37
C TRP A 61 22.95 -11.74 43.95
N SER A 62 22.39 -10.67 44.52
CA SER A 62 20.99 -10.69 44.99
C SER A 62 19.98 -10.70 43.83
N ALA A 63 18.78 -11.23 44.07
CA ALA A 63 17.68 -11.28 43.10
C ALA A 63 17.32 -9.90 42.50
N ILE A 64 17.34 -8.86 43.34
CA ILE A 64 17.03 -7.49 42.95
C ILE A 64 18.08 -6.97 41.96
N SER A 65 19.37 -7.14 42.30
CA SER A 65 20.47 -6.73 41.42
C SER A 65 20.51 -7.55 40.12
N ALA A 66 20.21 -8.85 40.18
CA ALA A 66 20.17 -9.70 39.00
C ALA A 66 19.08 -9.25 38.02
N ALA A 67 17.86 -9.00 38.52
CA ALA A 67 16.76 -8.49 37.71
C ALA A 67 17.07 -7.11 37.11
N ALA A 68 17.70 -6.22 37.88
CA ALA A 68 18.08 -4.89 37.39
C ALA A 68 19.12 -4.96 36.25
N ILE A 69 20.15 -5.81 36.38
CA ILE A 69 21.19 -6.00 35.36
C ILE A 69 20.59 -6.61 34.09
N LEU A 70 19.78 -7.67 34.21
CA LEU A 70 19.11 -8.28 33.06
C LEU A 70 18.17 -7.31 32.36
N GLY A 71 17.38 -6.55 33.11
CA GLY A 71 16.50 -5.52 32.57
C GLY A 71 17.28 -4.47 31.77
N ALA A 72 18.42 -4.00 32.30
CA ALA A 72 19.29 -3.06 31.61
C ALA A 72 19.85 -3.64 30.29
N ILE A 73 20.25 -4.91 30.29
CA ILE A 73 20.72 -5.62 29.09
C ILE A 73 19.59 -5.72 28.05
N ASN A 74 18.38 -6.10 28.47
CA ASN A 74 17.22 -6.17 27.57
C ASN A 74 16.86 -4.82 26.95
N PHE A 75 16.92 -3.74 27.73
CA PHE A 75 16.76 -2.38 27.21
C PHE A 75 17.83 -2.01 26.19
N ALA A 76 19.09 -2.39 26.44
CA ALA A 76 20.18 -2.15 25.50
C ALA A 76 19.97 -2.92 24.19
N ILE A 77 19.56 -4.20 24.26
CA ILE A 77 19.21 -5.01 23.09
C ILE A 77 18.06 -4.36 22.31
N ALA A 78 17.00 -3.94 23.00
CA ALA A 78 15.85 -3.27 22.38
C ALA A 78 16.25 -1.95 21.69
N ALA A 79 17.13 -1.16 22.30
CA ALA A 79 17.66 0.07 21.70
C ALA A 79 18.45 -0.21 20.42
N VAL A 80 19.31 -1.24 20.42
CA VAL A 80 20.07 -1.67 19.23
C VAL A 80 19.11 -2.12 18.12
N LEU A 81 18.12 -2.96 18.44
CA LEU A 81 17.11 -3.41 17.49
C LEU A 81 16.30 -2.23 16.94
N PHE A 82 15.93 -1.26 17.77
CA PHE A 82 15.22 -0.06 17.35
C PHE A 82 16.06 0.78 16.38
N VAL A 83 17.35 0.99 16.66
CA VAL A 83 18.25 1.71 15.75
C VAL A 83 18.39 0.98 14.41
N ILE A 84 18.48 -0.34 14.42
CA ILE A 84 18.56 -1.15 13.19
C ILE A 84 17.23 -1.09 12.43
N ALA A 85 16.10 -1.25 13.11
CA ALA A 85 14.77 -1.22 12.51
C ALA A 85 14.38 0.18 12.00
N ALA A 86 14.89 1.24 12.62
CA ALA A 86 14.70 2.62 12.19
C ALA A 86 15.49 2.95 10.90
N ARG A 87 16.41 2.10 10.46
CA ARG A 87 17.06 2.26 9.15
C ARG A 87 16.05 1.86 8.06
N PRO A 88 15.62 2.78 7.18
CA PRO A 88 14.61 2.48 6.18
C PRO A 88 15.08 1.33 5.27
N PRO A 89 14.31 0.23 5.15
CA PRO A 89 14.67 -0.89 4.29
C PRO A 89 14.29 -0.60 2.83
N ALA A 90 14.70 0.53 2.27
CA ALA A 90 14.32 0.89 0.88
C ALA A 90 15.07 2.09 0.29
N GLY A 91 16.24 2.51 0.77
CA GLY A 91 16.88 3.74 0.25
C GLY A 91 16.97 3.79 -1.28
N ARG A 92 17.40 2.69 -1.91
CA ARG A 92 17.53 2.60 -3.37
C ARG A 92 16.24 2.24 -4.11
N GLU A 93 15.38 1.37 -3.54
CA GLU A 93 14.13 0.96 -4.21
C GLU A 93 13.03 2.03 -4.11
N LEU A 94 12.99 2.78 -3.00
CA LEU A 94 12.09 3.92 -2.82
C LEU A 94 12.53 5.11 -3.66
N GLU A 95 13.84 5.36 -3.79
CA GLU A 95 14.40 6.38 -4.67
C GLU A 95 14.07 6.07 -6.14
N LEU A 96 14.29 4.84 -6.59
CA LEU A 96 13.90 4.39 -7.93
C LEU A 96 12.38 4.45 -8.16
N ALA A 97 11.56 4.07 -7.17
CA ALA A 97 10.11 4.18 -7.28
C ALA A 97 9.64 5.64 -7.34
N THR A 98 10.32 6.55 -6.62
CA THR A 98 10.02 7.98 -6.62
C THR A 98 10.44 8.63 -7.95
N GLU A 99 11.59 8.22 -8.49
CA GLU A 99 12.13 8.71 -9.77
C GLU A 99 11.29 8.23 -10.97
N ILE A 100 10.80 6.98 -10.93
CA ILE A 100 9.84 6.45 -11.93
C ILE A 100 8.50 7.18 -11.81
N HIS A 101 8.03 7.45 -10.59
CA HIS A 101 6.77 8.17 -10.37
C HIS A 101 6.84 9.63 -10.87
N SER A 102 7.94 10.35 -10.58
CA SER A 102 8.14 11.71 -11.09
C SER A 102 8.27 11.75 -12.60
N SER A 103 9.01 10.80 -13.19
CA SER A 103 9.15 10.69 -14.66
C SER A 103 7.81 10.39 -15.34
N ALA A 104 6.97 9.56 -14.71
CA ALA A 104 5.62 9.29 -15.21
C ALA A 104 4.69 10.51 -15.10
N ILE A 105 4.79 11.29 -14.02
CA ILE A 105 4.03 12.55 -13.87
C ILE A 105 4.45 13.57 -14.91
N ASP A 106 5.76 13.75 -15.15
CA ASP A 106 6.27 14.69 -16.15
C ASP A 106 5.82 14.30 -17.56
N ALA A 107 5.86 13.01 -17.90
CA ALA A 107 5.34 12.49 -19.17
C ALA A 107 3.84 12.77 -19.31
N LEU A 108 3.05 12.52 -18.26
CA LEU A 108 1.61 12.83 -18.23
C LEU A 108 1.33 14.33 -18.37
N GLN A 109 2.17 15.19 -17.80
CA GLN A 109 2.02 16.64 -17.89
C GLN A 109 2.35 17.15 -19.30
N LEU A 110 3.36 16.56 -19.95
CA LEU A 110 3.67 16.84 -21.37
C LEU A 110 2.52 16.40 -22.27
N GLU A 111 1.98 15.22 -22.05
CA GLU A 111 0.87 14.68 -22.83
C GLU A 111 -0.43 15.47 -22.57
N ALA A 112 -0.70 15.88 -21.33
CA ALA A 112 -1.81 16.77 -21.00
C ALA A 112 -1.68 18.14 -21.67
N ARG A 113 -0.48 18.71 -21.75
CA ARG A 113 -0.23 19.97 -22.48
C ARG A 113 -0.42 19.78 -23.98
N ALA A 114 0.04 18.67 -24.56
CA ALA A 114 -0.13 18.36 -25.97
C ALA A 114 -1.59 18.09 -26.33
N LEU A 115 -2.35 17.45 -25.45
CA LEU A 115 -3.80 17.27 -25.57
C LEU A 115 -4.53 18.60 -25.41
N GLN A 116 -4.14 19.43 -24.45
CA GLN A 116 -4.72 20.77 -24.25
C GLN A 116 -4.44 21.67 -25.46
N SER A 117 -3.26 21.61 -26.07
CA SER A 117 -2.95 22.39 -27.27
C SER A 117 -3.67 21.86 -28.50
N GLN A 118 -3.89 20.55 -28.62
CA GLN A 118 -4.70 19.96 -29.69
C GLN A 118 -6.18 20.31 -29.53
N VAL A 119 -6.72 20.23 -28.31
CA VAL A 119 -8.10 20.63 -28.00
C VAL A 119 -8.28 22.14 -28.15
N SER A 120 -7.36 22.96 -27.66
CA SER A 120 -7.43 24.42 -27.82
C SER A 120 -7.23 24.83 -29.29
N GLY A 121 -6.31 24.20 -30.02
CA GLY A 121 -6.13 24.41 -31.45
C GLY A 121 -7.37 24.02 -32.27
N MET A 122 -8.10 22.99 -31.82
CA MET A 122 -9.38 22.57 -32.40
C MET A 122 -10.56 23.47 -31.99
N ILE A 123 -10.53 24.10 -30.82
CA ILE A 123 -11.52 25.09 -30.36
C ILE A 123 -11.30 26.47 -31.03
N HIS A 124 -10.04 26.84 -31.29
CA HIS A 124 -9.67 28.10 -31.92
C HIS A 124 -9.78 28.07 -33.46
N HIS A 125 -10.24 26.97 -34.07
CA HIS A 125 -10.70 26.89 -35.47
C HIS A 125 -12.22 26.61 -35.53
N PRO A 126 -12.91 27.13 -36.56
CA PRO A 126 -14.15 27.90 -36.41
C PRO A 126 -15.40 27.03 -36.23
N LEU A 127 -15.75 26.71 -34.99
CA LEU A 127 -17.13 26.36 -34.60
C LEU A 127 -17.67 27.37 -33.58
N ASN A 128 -17.38 28.66 -33.83
CA ASN A 128 -17.69 29.82 -33.00
C ASN A 128 -19.19 30.18 -32.94
N GLY A 129 -20.08 29.21 -32.74
CA GLY A 129 -21.52 29.51 -32.69
C GLY A 129 -22.38 28.63 -31.79
N VAL A 130 -22.02 27.38 -31.52
CA VAL A 130 -22.99 26.42 -30.95
C VAL A 130 -22.46 25.57 -29.78
N LEU A 131 -21.15 25.54 -29.56
CA LEU A 131 -20.51 24.64 -28.59
C LEU A 131 -20.64 25.00 -27.09
N PRO A 132 -20.71 26.27 -26.65
CA PRO A 132 -20.79 26.61 -25.22
C PRO A 132 -22.03 26.04 -24.51
N LEU A 133 -23.09 25.71 -25.26
CA LEU A 133 -24.35 25.24 -24.70
C LEU A 133 -24.33 23.74 -24.36
N LEU A 134 -23.42 22.94 -24.94
CA LEU A 134 -23.38 21.48 -24.76
C LEU A 134 -22.20 20.99 -23.91
N ILE A 135 -21.10 21.74 -23.84
CA ILE A 135 -19.89 21.33 -23.12
C ILE A 135 -20.00 21.61 -21.61
N VAL A 136 -20.65 22.71 -21.23
CA VAL A 136 -20.88 23.09 -19.82
C VAL A 136 -21.63 22.01 -19.03
N PRO A 137 -22.75 21.39 -19.51
CA PRO A 137 -23.43 20.36 -18.74
C PRO A 137 -22.59 19.08 -18.60
N LEU A 138 -21.78 18.70 -19.59
CA LEU A 138 -20.93 17.49 -19.50
C LEU A 138 -19.82 17.62 -18.46
N ILE A 139 -19.10 18.75 -18.45
CA ILE A 139 -18.06 19.01 -17.45
C ILE A 139 -18.69 19.05 -16.06
N THR A 140 -19.87 19.65 -15.92
CA THR A 140 -20.61 19.71 -14.65
C THR A 140 -21.05 18.31 -14.18
N ILE A 141 -21.47 17.42 -15.09
CA ILE A 141 -21.82 16.04 -14.77
C ILE A 141 -20.59 15.25 -14.30
N ILE A 142 -19.45 15.41 -14.96
CA ILE A 142 -18.21 14.72 -14.58
C ILE A 142 -17.72 15.19 -13.21
N ILE A 143 -17.70 16.49 -12.97
CA ILE A 143 -17.33 17.06 -11.66
C ILE A 143 -18.30 16.59 -10.57
N ARG A 144 -19.61 16.51 -10.86
CA ARG A 144 -20.62 16.03 -9.90
C ARG A 144 -20.48 14.55 -9.56
N SER A 145 -20.07 13.71 -10.52
CA SER A 145 -19.81 12.29 -10.28
C SER A 145 -18.54 12.05 -9.47
N LEU A 146 -17.51 12.91 -9.62
CA LEU A 146 -16.28 12.83 -8.83
C LEU A 146 -16.44 13.42 -7.42
N LYS A 147 -17.35 14.38 -7.22
CA LYS A 147 -17.56 15.05 -5.94
C LYS A 147 -18.57 14.36 -5.02
N LYS A 148 -19.01 13.13 -5.31
CA LYS A 148 -19.83 12.36 -4.35
C LYS A 148 -18.89 11.49 -3.50
N PRO A 149 -18.62 11.86 -2.23
CA PRO A 149 -17.90 11.00 -1.32
C PRO A 149 -18.80 9.82 -0.95
N ALA A 150 -18.19 8.65 -0.84
CA ALA A 150 -18.81 7.49 -0.22
C ALA A 150 -19.23 7.83 1.22
N THR A 151 -20.49 7.58 1.55
CA THR A 151 -20.98 7.42 2.93
C THR A 151 -22.17 6.44 2.85
N PRO A 152 -22.41 5.62 3.88
CA PRO A 152 -22.41 4.17 3.80
C PRO A 152 -23.83 3.67 3.55
N ALA A 153 -23.97 2.62 2.73
CA ALA A 153 -25.20 1.85 2.73
C ALA A 153 -25.24 1.03 4.02
N ALA A 154 -25.69 1.68 5.10
CA ALA A 154 -26.34 1.00 6.21
C ALA A 154 -27.51 0.18 5.65
N ALA A 155 -27.60 -1.04 6.19
CA ALA A 155 -28.69 -1.99 6.08
C ALA A 155 -30.05 -1.40 5.68
N THR A 156 -30.63 -1.93 4.61
CA THR A 156 -32.07 -2.15 4.53
C THR A 156 -32.39 -3.10 3.39
N ALA A 157 -32.92 -4.27 3.73
CA ALA A 157 -33.89 -4.97 2.91
C ALA A 157 -35.02 -5.45 3.82
N PRO A 158 -36.27 -5.48 3.31
CA PRO A 158 -37.47 -5.18 4.07
C PRO A 158 -38.35 -6.42 4.33
N ALA A 159 -39.44 -6.14 5.04
CA ALA A 159 -40.45 -7.04 5.59
C ALA A 159 -41.30 -7.84 4.57
N THR A 160 -41.85 -8.97 5.06
CA THR A 160 -43.12 -9.62 4.65
C THR A 160 -43.66 -10.34 5.91
N GLU A 161 -44.73 -9.82 6.53
CA GLU A 161 -46.14 -10.29 6.47
C GLU A 161 -46.42 -11.56 7.30
N GLN A 162 -47.10 -11.42 8.45
CA GLN A 162 -48.56 -11.66 8.64
C GLN A 162 -48.99 -13.14 8.51
N LYS A 163 -49.17 -13.83 9.66
CA LYS A 163 -50.48 -14.27 10.19
C LYS A 163 -50.30 -14.93 11.56
#